data_AF-A0A9R1WHP1-F1
#
_entry.id   AF-A0A9R1WHP1-F1
#
_cell.length_a   1.000
_cell.length_b   1.000
_cell.length_c   1.000
_cell.angle_alpha   90.00
_cell.angle_beta   90.00
_cell.angle_gamma   90.00
#
_symmetry.space_group_name_H-M   'P 1'
#
loop_
_entity.id
_entity.type
_entity.pdbx_description
1 polymer ?
#
loop_
_entity_poly.entity_id
_entity_poly.type
_entity_poly.pdbx_seq_one_letter_code
_entity_poly.pdbx_strand_id
1 'polypeptide(L)'
;MMNDASKLKSYLEELNKLKKKIVDDCPASKMASRESFYNQIIGVQLTNDAPDIDNPSDIRNKGTGSHGKRLKSKKEMMEKACLKPKRKCAFCKQLVNHDKRCSKNCEQNLYK
;
A
#
# COMPACT_ATOMS: atom_id res chain seq x y z
N MET A 1 -25.84 37.41 34.37
CA MET A 1 -25.62 37.24 32.92
C MET A 1 -26.95 36.78 32.33
N MET A 2 -27.67 37.67 31.63
CA MET A 2 -29.00 37.35 31.10
C MET A 2 -28.81 36.59 29.77
N ASN A 3 -29.15 35.31 29.76
CA ASN A 3 -29.13 34.50 28.53
C ASN A 3 -30.38 34.83 27.72
N ASP A 4 -30.29 35.84 26.85
CA ASP A 4 -31.40 36.28 26.00
C ASP A 4 -31.65 35.28 24.86
N ALA A 5 -32.38 34.21 25.18
CA ALA A 5 -32.76 33.16 24.23
C ALA A 5 -33.52 33.71 23.00
N SER A 6 -34.26 34.81 23.16
CA SER A 6 -34.96 35.50 22.07
C SER A 6 -33.98 36.10 21.06
N LYS A 7 -32.89 36.70 21.54
CA LYS A 7 -31.83 37.27 20.70
C LYS A 7 -31.07 36.19 19.96
N LEU A 8 -30.87 35.03 20.59
CA LEU A 8 -30.27 33.87 19.92
C LEU A 8 -31.14 33.35 18.77
N LYS A 9 -32.46 33.29 18.97
CA LYS A 9 -33.40 32.87 17.91
C LYS A 9 -33.38 33.83 16.72
N SER A 10 -33.34 35.14 16.95
CA SER A 10 -33.26 36.12 15.85
C SER A 10 -31.95 35.96 15.05
N TYR A 11 -30.83 35.77 15.75
CA TYR A 11 -29.54 35.51 15.10
C TYR A 11 -29.56 34.23 14.24
N LEU A 12 -30.18 33.15 14.72
CA LEU A 12 -30.30 31.91 13.94
C LEU A 12 -31.16 32.09 12.68
N GLU A 13 -32.24 32.87 12.77
CA GLU A 13 -33.05 33.19 11.59
C GLU A 13 -32.27 34.01 10.55
N GLU A 14 -31.49 34.99 10.99
CA GLU A 14 -30.63 35.78 10.11
C GLU A 14 -29.59 34.90 9.40
N LEU A 15 -28.92 34.01 10.15
CA LEU A 15 -27.96 33.06 9.57
C LEU A 15 -28.62 32.12 8.55
N ASN A 16 -29.83 31.62 8.83
CA ASN A 16 -30.54 30.76 7.90
C ASN A 16 -30.99 31.51 6.64
N LYS A 17 -31.40 32.77 6.75
CA LYS A 17 -31.70 33.62 5.60
C LYS A 17 -30.45 33.87 4.74
N LEU A 18 -29.31 34.16 5.36
CA LEU A 18 -28.03 34.32 4.68
C LEU A 18 -27.59 33.04 3.96
N LYS A 19 -27.69 31.89 4.64
CA LYS A 19 -27.37 30.58 4.03
C LYS A 19 -28.24 30.29 2.81
N LYS A 20 -29.55 30.56 2.89
CA LYS A 20 -30.46 30.39 1.74
C LYS A 20 -30.07 31.27 0.57
N LYS A 21 -29.82 32.56 0.79
CA LYS A 21 -29.36 33.48 -0.26
C LYS A 21 -28.09 32.98 -0.95
N ILE A 22 -27.10 32.49 -0.19
CA ILE A 22 -25.86 31.95 -0.76
C ILE A 22 -26.13 30.73 -1.66
N VAL A 23 -27.04 29.85 -1.26
CA VAL A 23 -27.43 28.67 -2.05
C VAL A 23 -28.23 29.04 -3.29
N ASP A 24 -29.11 30.05 -3.20
CA ASP A 24 -29.93 30.52 -4.31
C ASP A 24 -29.09 31.33 -5.33
N ASP A 25 -28.18 32.17 -4.87
CA ASP A 25 -27.31 33.02 -5.70
C ASP A 25 -26.17 32.23 -6.35
N CYS A 26 -25.70 31.17 -5.70
CA CYS A 26 -24.70 30.25 -6.24
C CYS A 26 -25.29 28.84 -6.21
N PRO A 27 -26.13 28.48 -7.22
CA PRO A 27 -26.58 27.11 -7.35
C PRO A 27 -25.33 26.24 -7.40
N ALA A 28 -25.19 25.37 -6.40
CA ALA A 28 -24.04 24.49 -6.29
C ALA A 28 -23.84 23.85 -7.66
N SER A 29 -22.73 24.19 -8.32
CA SER A 29 -22.33 23.52 -9.55
C SER A 29 -22.42 22.04 -9.23
N LYS A 30 -23.34 21.34 -9.92
CA LYS A 30 -23.34 19.88 -9.90
C LYS A 30 -22.00 19.52 -10.51
N MET A 31 -20.99 19.36 -9.66
CA MET A 31 -19.66 18.96 -10.08
C MET A 31 -19.89 17.71 -10.88
N ALA A 32 -19.65 17.82 -12.18
CA ALA A 32 -19.78 16.72 -13.10
C ALA A 32 -18.90 15.59 -12.53
N SER A 33 -19.31 14.33 -12.69
CA SER A 33 -18.48 13.21 -12.21
C SER A 33 -17.04 13.39 -12.70
N ARG A 34 -16.07 12.92 -11.92
CA ARG A 34 -14.66 13.11 -12.26
C ARG A 34 -14.36 12.64 -13.68
N GLU A 35 -15.01 11.57 -14.14
CA GLU A 35 -14.92 11.10 -15.52
C GLU A 35 -15.46 12.13 -16.52
N SER A 36 -16.67 12.67 -16.29
CA SER A 36 -17.27 13.65 -17.21
C SER A 36 -16.48 14.95 -17.32
N PHE A 37 -15.84 15.40 -16.24
CA PHE A 37 -14.93 16.54 -16.26
C PHE A 37 -13.67 16.27 -17.11
N TYR A 38 -13.03 15.10 -16.94
CA TYR A 38 -11.88 14.74 -17.76
C TYR A 38 -12.26 14.51 -19.22
N ASN A 39 -13.41 13.89 -19.50
CA ASN A 39 -13.92 13.72 -20.86
C ASN A 39 -14.17 15.08 -21.54
N GLN A 40 -14.70 16.07 -20.79
CA GLN A 40 -14.89 17.42 -21.31
C GLN A 40 -13.57 18.14 -21.62
N ILE A 41 -12.55 18.00 -20.76
CA ILE A 41 -11.25 18.65 -20.96
C ILE A 41 -10.43 18.01 -22.07
N ILE A 42 -10.38 16.67 -22.08
CA ILE A 42 -9.54 15.90 -23.00
C ILE A 42 -10.24 15.77 -24.36
N GLY A 43 -11.58 15.86 -24.41
CA GLY A 43 -12.37 15.70 -25.63
C GLY A 43 -12.45 14.25 -26.14
N VAL A 44 -11.98 13.31 -25.33
CA VAL A 44 -11.95 11.87 -25.65
C VAL A 44 -12.79 11.14 -24.61
N GLN A 45 -13.67 10.24 -25.07
CA GLN A 45 -14.34 9.30 -24.18
C GLN A 45 -13.29 8.29 -23.71
N LEU A 46 -12.95 8.32 -22.42
CA LEU A 46 -12.08 7.32 -21.81
C LEU A 46 -12.73 5.93 -21.99
N THR A 47 -12.17 5.12 -22.88
CA THR A 47 -12.47 3.69 -22.91
C THR A 47 -11.79 3.04 -21.71
N ASN A 48 -12.44 2.07 -21.08
CA ASN A 48 -11.87 1.34 -19.93
C ASN A 48 -10.67 0.45 -20.32
N ASP A 49 -10.25 0.51 -21.58
CA ASP A 49 -9.11 -0.20 -22.15
C ASP A 49 -7.83 0.55 -21.80
N ALA A 50 -7.50 0.61 -20.50
CA ALA A 50 -6.19 1.04 -20.08
C ALA A 50 -5.17 0.02 -20.62
N PRO A 51 -4.16 0.43 -21.41
CA PRO A 51 -3.06 -0.47 -21.71
C PRO A 51 -2.40 -0.84 -20.38
N ASP A 52 -2.07 -2.13 -20.19
CA ASP A 52 -1.23 -2.57 -19.09
C ASP A 52 0.16 -1.96 -19.27
N ILE A 53 0.35 -0.78 -18.70
CA ILE A 53 1.63 -0.10 -18.65
C ILE A 53 2.33 -0.57 -17.39
N ASP A 54 3.30 -1.46 -17.57
CA ASP A 54 4.23 -1.82 -16.51
C ASP A 54 5.13 -0.62 -16.21
N ASN A 55 4.91 0.00 -15.06
CA ASN A 55 5.83 1.00 -14.55
C ASN A 55 7.21 0.36 -14.31
N PRO A 56 8.30 1.03 -14.69
CA PRO A 56 9.64 0.52 -14.42
C PRO A 56 9.83 0.35 -12.91
N SER A 57 10.34 -0.82 -12.50
CA SER A 57 10.67 -1.08 -11.10
C SER A 57 11.80 -0.16 -10.62
N ASP A 58 11.77 0.22 -9.34
CA ASP A 58 12.80 1.05 -8.71
C ASP A 58 14.23 0.62 -9.09
N ILE A 59 15.01 1.58 -9.59
CA ILE A 59 16.41 1.38 -9.95
C ILE A 59 17.24 1.23 -8.66
N ARG A 60 17.81 0.06 -8.47
CA ARG A 60 18.75 -0.20 -7.35
C ARG A 60 20.09 0.49 -7.63
N ASN A 61 20.37 1.57 -6.91
CA ASN A 61 21.71 2.15 -6.86
C ASN A 61 22.67 1.29 -5.99
N LYS A 62 23.99 1.50 -6.13
CA LYS A 62 25.00 0.76 -5.36
C LYS A 62 24.85 1.06 -3.86
N GLY A 63 24.32 0.11 -3.09
CA GLY A 63 24.18 0.21 -1.63
C GLY A 63 22.73 0.24 -1.09
N THR A 64 21.70 0.36 -1.92
CA THR A 64 20.30 0.34 -1.44
C THR A 64 19.84 -1.03 -0.95
N GLY A 65 20.41 -2.12 -1.49
CA GLY A 65 19.96 -3.48 -1.17
C GLY A 65 20.34 -4.02 0.21
N SER A 66 21.09 -3.26 1.01
CA SER A 66 21.68 -3.82 2.23
C SER A 66 21.18 -3.20 3.54
N HIS A 67 20.26 -2.22 3.51
CA HIS A 67 19.72 -1.55 4.71
C HIS A 67 20.83 -1.18 5.73
N GLY A 68 21.94 -0.61 5.24
CA GLY A 68 23.10 -0.26 6.07
C GLY A 68 23.95 -1.43 6.57
N LYS A 69 23.63 -2.68 6.19
CA LYS A 69 24.43 -3.87 6.50
C LYS A 69 25.45 -4.13 5.41
N ARG A 70 26.58 -4.75 5.76
CA ARG A 70 27.55 -5.23 4.77
C ARG A 70 26.96 -6.42 3.99
N LEU A 71 27.07 -6.39 2.67
CA LEU A 71 26.78 -7.56 1.83
C LEU A 71 27.79 -8.67 2.14
N LYS A 72 27.29 -9.87 2.47
CA LYS A 72 28.12 -11.04 2.76
C LYS A 72 28.43 -11.77 1.46
N SER A 73 29.66 -12.25 1.31
CA SER A 73 30.03 -13.10 0.19
C SER A 73 29.31 -14.45 0.27
N LYS A 74 29.19 -15.16 -0.87
CA LYS A 74 28.66 -16.53 -0.89
C LYS A 74 29.41 -17.45 0.09
N LYS A 75 30.74 -17.29 0.17
CA LYS A 75 31.60 -18.04 1.09
C LYS A 75 31.22 -17.77 2.55
N GLU A 76 31.11 -16.50 2.94
CA GLU A 76 30.71 -16.14 4.32
C GLU A 76 29.30 -16.63 4.69
N MET A 77 28.38 -16.65 3.71
CA MET A 77 27.04 -17.20 3.93
C MET A 77 27.06 -18.72 4.15
N MET A 78 27.86 -19.45 3.36
CA MET A 78 28.02 -20.90 3.50
C MET A 78 28.69 -21.28 4.81
N GLU A 79 29.79 -20.61 5.19
CA GLU A 79 30.48 -20.86 6.47
C GLU A 79 29.53 -20.70 7.66
N LYS A 80 28.73 -19.63 7.67
CA LYS A 80 27.71 -19.42 8.71
C LYS A 80 26.61 -20.47 8.69
N ALA A 81 26.25 -21.00 7.52
CA ALA A 81 25.27 -22.07 7.42
C ALA A 81 25.83 -23.41 7.91
N CYS A 82 27.11 -23.70 7.65
CA CYS A 82 27.81 -24.91 8.12
C CYS A 82 28.00 -24.92 9.64
N LEU A 83 28.17 -23.75 10.28
CA LEU A 83 28.28 -23.63 11.73
C LEU A 83 26.96 -23.89 12.48
N LYS A 84 25.82 -23.93 11.79
CA LYS A 84 24.53 -24.23 12.45
C LYS A 84 24.51 -25.70 12.87
N PRO A 85 24.11 -26.02 14.12
CA PRO A 85 24.01 -27.41 14.54
C PRO A 85 22.91 -28.11 13.75
N LYS A 86 23.24 -29.31 13.24
CA LYS A 86 22.29 -30.19 12.56
C LYS A 86 21.17 -30.58 13.53
N ARG A 87 19.93 -30.58 13.05
CA ARG A 87 18.76 -31.02 13.82
C ARG A 87 18.11 -32.21 13.15
N LYS A 88 17.47 -33.08 13.94
CA LYS A 88 16.74 -34.23 13.41
C LYS A 88 15.48 -33.74 12.71
N CYS A 89 15.36 -34.00 11.41
CA CYS A 89 14.15 -33.67 10.66
C CYS A 89 13.01 -34.61 11.03
N ALA A 90 11.79 -34.08 11.18
CA ALA A 90 10.62 -34.90 11.49
C ALA A 90 10.19 -35.79 10.31
N PHE A 91 10.51 -35.36 9.08
CA PHE A 91 10.14 -36.06 7.84
C PHE A 91 11.18 -37.11 7.44
N CYS A 92 12.43 -36.72 7.15
CA CYS A 92 13.46 -37.67 6.71
C CYS A 92 14.20 -38.39 7.85
N LYS A 93 13.94 -38.04 9.12
CA LYS A 93 14.58 -38.60 10.33
C LYS A 93 16.11 -38.48 10.41
N GLN A 94 16.76 -37.80 9.46
CA GLN A 94 18.20 -37.55 9.43
C GLN A 94 18.58 -36.25 10.17
N LEU A 95 19.85 -36.16 10.60
CA LEU A 95 20.46 -34.94 11.14
C LEU A 95 20.89 -34.00 10.01
N VAL A 96 20.18 -32.90 9.83
CA VAL A 96 20.26 -32.04 8.64
C VAL A 96 20.12 -30.56 9.01
N ASN A 97 20.49 -29.69 8.07
CA ASN A 97 20.45 -28.22 8.24
C ASN A 97 19.22 -27.55 7.61
N HIS A 98 18.29 -28.32 7.04
CA HIS A 98 17.01 -27.82 6.55
C HIS A 98 15.97 -27.71 7.69
N ASP A 99 14.87 -27.00 7.46
CA ASP A 99 13.80 -26.83 8.46
C ASP A 99 13.21 -28.19 8.84
N LYS A 100 13.08 -28.44 10.15
CA LYS A 100 12.53 -29.67 10.75
C LYS A 100 11.13 -30.04 10.22
N ARG A 101 10.38 -29.07 9.68
CA ARG A 101 9.01 -29.24 9.13
C ARG A 101 8.95 -29.33 7.60
N CYS A 102 10.06 -29.17 6.87
CA CYS A 102 10.02 -29.04 5.41
C CYS A 102 10.18 -30.39 4.70
N SER A 103 9.15 -30.85 3.99
CA SER A 103 9.19 -32.06 3.15
C SER A 103 10.00 -31.88 1.86
N LYS A 104 9.86 -30.73 1.18
CA LYS A 104 10.46 -30.48 -0.15
C LYS A 104 12.00 -30.55 -0.17
N ASN A 105 12.66 -30.10 0.89
CA ASN A 105 14.13 -30.10 0.98
C ASN A 105 14.70 -31.43 1.50
N CYS A 106 13.82 -32.37 1.91
CA CYS A 106 14.23 -33.72 2.29
C CYS A 106 14.53 -34.59 1.07
N GLU A 107 13.74 -34.44 0.00
CA GLU A 107 13.85 -35.26 -1.22
C GLU A 107 15.18 -35.08 -1.96
N GLN A 108 15.78 -33.90 -1.85
CA GLN A 108 17.09 -33.59 -2.44
C GLN A 108 18.28 -34.30 -1.75
N ASN A 109 18.08 -34.88 -0.56
CA ASN A 109 19.12 -35.65 0.16
C ASN A 109 18.91 -37.17 0.05
N LEU A 110 17.89 -37.65 -0.67
CA LEU A 110 17.65 -39.09 -0.88
C LEU A 110 18.44 -39.67 -2.08
N TYR A 111 19.06 -38.83 -2.89
CA TYR A 111 19.80 -39.23 -4.12
C TYR A 111 21.32 -38.99 -4.02
N LYS A 112 21.88 -39.05 -2.82
CA LYS A 112 23.33 -39.06 -2.57
C LYS A 112 23.71 -40.19 -1.64
#